data_AF-A0A9E3LMU6-F1
#
_entry.id   AF-A0A9E3LMU6-F1
#
_cell.length_a   1.000
_cell.length_b   1.000
_cell.length_c   1.000
_cell.angle_alpha   90.00
_cell.angle_beta   90.00
_cell.angle_gamma   90.00
#
_symmetry.space_group_name_H-M   'P 1'
#
loop_
_entity.id
_entity.type
_entity.pdbx_description
1 polymer ?
#
loop_
_entity_poly.entity_id
_entity_poly.type
_entity_poly.pdbx_seq_one_letter_code
_entity_poly.pdbx_strand_id
1 'polypeptide(L)'
;MTVDQTGFFQEPPRLRDEWEDDLALRRYLERVLPPEVLAEVTPSLAEMGHLAANELYDDAIELDTRGKEPRLVHFDAWGNRVDRIETAPEWSRMGAVSAEKGVVATAYERAHGAWSRVHQFALAYLYAPSSALYS
;
A
#
# COMPACT_ATOMS: atom_id res chain seq x y z
N MET A 1 -23.98 10.60 32.41
CA MET A 1 -24.91 10.93 31.30
C MET A 1 -24.72 9.84 30.27
N THR A 2 -25.52 8.78 30.35
CA THR A 2 -25.49 7.64 29.44
C THR A 2 -26.31 8.05 28.22
N VAL A 3 -25.67 8.28 27.09
CA VAL A 3 -26.40 8.49 25.83
C VAL A 3 -27.04 7.15 25.50
N ASP A 4 -28.37 7.10 25.51
CA ASP A 4 -29.13 5.94 25.05
C ASP A 4 -28.81 5.76 23.56
N GLN A 5 -28.16 4.64 23.20
CA GLN A 5 -27.86 4.31 21.80
C GLN A 5 -29.08 3.70 21.13
N THR A 6 -30.20 4.40 21.17
CA THR A 6 -31.45 3.99 20.50
C THR A 6 -31.53 4.67 19.14
N GLY A 7 -31.11 3.96 18.09
CA GLY A 7 -31.14 4.44 16.71
C GLY A 7 -30.66 3.39 15.70
N PHE A 8 -31.00 3.58 14.42
CA PHE A 8 -30.40 2.81 13.33
C PHE A 8 -29.03 3.39 12.99
N PHE A 9 -28.02 2.53 12.89
CA PHE A 9 -26.67 2.88 12.47
C PHE A 9 -26.32 2.07 11.23
N GLN A 10 -25.94 2.76 10.15
CA GLN A 10 -25.47 2.12 8.93
C GLN A 10 -24.09 1.50 9.17
N GLU A 11 -23.90 0.25 8.75
CA GLU A 11 -22.57 -0.35 8.77
C GLU A 11 -21.64 0.36 7.78
N PRO A 12 -20.42 0.74 8.20
CA PRO A 12 -19.46 1.38 7.30
C PRO A 12 -18.97 0.39 6.23
N PRO A 13 -18.55 0.89 5.06
CA PRO A 13 -17.91 0.04 4.07
C PRO A 13 -16.62 -0.57 4.64
N ARG A 14 -16.30 -1.78 4.21
CA ARG A 14 -15.05 -2.47 4.53
C ARG A 14 -14.42 -2.90 3.22
N LEU A 15 -13.10 -2.74 3.12
CA LEU A 15 -12.36 -3.33 2.01
C LEU A 15 -12.41 -4.86 2.13
N ARG A 16 -12.38 -5.51 0.98
CA ARG A 16 -12.14 -6.94 0.86
C ARG A 16 -10.73 -7.11 0.31
N ASP A 17 -10.22 -8.33 0.29
CA ASP A 17 -8.91 -8.60 -0.27
C ASP A 17 -8.82 -8.08 -1.73
N GLU A 18 -7.90 -7.14 -1.97
CA GLU A 18 -7.80 -6.40 -3.23
C GLU A 18 -7.28 -7.26 -4.39
N TRP A 19 -6.72 -8.44 -4.10
CA TRP A 19 -6.37 -9.43 -5.12
C TRP A 19 -7.52 -10.39 -5.40
N GLU A 20 -8.12 -10.97 -4.35
CA GLU A 20 -9.19 -11.96 -4.52
C GLU A 20 -10.43 -11.35 -5.19
N ASP A 21 -10.77 -10.10 -4.84
CA ASP A 21 -11.97 -9.43 -5.34
C ASP A 21 -11.77 -8.76 -6.71
N ASP A 22 -10.53 -8.49 -7.13
CA ASP A 22 -10.23 -7.87 -8.43
C ASP A 22 -10.20 -8.90 -9.58
N LEU A 23 -11.40 -9.25 -10.05
CA LEU A 23 -11.58 -10.12 -11.22
C LEU A 23 -10.95 -9.54 -12.50
N ALA A 24 -10.88 -8.21 -12.63
CA ALA A 24 -10.36 -7.56 -13.82
C ALA A 24 -8.83 -7.71 -13.90
N LEU A 25 -8.12 -7.47 -12.79
CA LEU A 25 -6.68 -7.69 -12.68
C LEU A 25 -6.33 -9.16 -12.93
N ARG A 26 -7.03 -10.09 -12.27
CA ARG A 26 -6.74 -11.53 -12.42
C ARG A 26 -6.93 -12.01 -13.86
N ARG A 27 -8.04 -11.65 -14.51
CA ARG A 27 -8.29 -11.98 -15.93
C ARG A 27 -7.29 -11.30 -16.87
N TYR A 28 -6.85 -10.10 -16.55
CA TYR A 28 -5.82 -9.42 -17.32
C TYR A 28 -4.52 -10.22 -17.27
N LEU A 29 -4.07 -10.61 -16.07
CA LEU A 29 -2.84 -11.37 -15.87
C LEU A 29 -2.89 -12.76 -16.49
N GLU A 30 -4.01 -13.48 -16.38
CA GLU A 30 -4.24 -14.76 -17.06
C GLU A 30 -4.08 -14.66 -18.58
N ARG A 31 -4.42 -13.51 -19.18
CA ARG A 31 -4.30 -13.29 -20.62
C ARG A 31 -2.89 -12.89 -21.06
N VAL A 32 -2.15 -12.17 -20.22
CA VAL A 32 -0.86 -11.58 -20.61
C VAL A 32 0.35 -12.36 -20.11
N LEU A 33 0.22 -13.15 -19.04
CA LEU A 33 1.33 -13.93 -18.49
C LEU A 33 1.26 -15.39 -18.97
N PRO A 34 2.42 -16.03 -19.26
CA PRO A 34 2.50 -17.47 -19.37
C PRO A 34 2.00 -18.15 -18.07
N PRO A 35 1.33 -19.31 -18.14
CA PRO A 35 0.76 -19.98 -16.96
C PRO A 35 1.77 -20.25 -15.84
N GLU A 36 3.01 -20.60 -16.20
CA GLU A 36 4.10 -20.84 -15.27
C GLU A 36 4.53 -19.56 -14.52
N VAL A 37 4.60 -18.43 -15.23
CA VAL A 37 4.93 -17.13 -14.62
C VAL A 37 3.78 -16.67 -13.74
N LEU A 38 2.53 -16.82 -14.21
CA LEU A 38 1.35 -16.47 -13.42
C LEU A 38 1.33 -17.24 -12.09
N ALA A 39 1.57 -18.55 -12.13
CA ALA A 39 1.60 -19.37 -10.93
C ALA A 39 2.70 -18.93 -9.94
N GLU A 40 3.85 -18.49 -10.44
CA GLU A 40 4.97 -18.04 -9.61
C GLU A 40 4.74 -16.66 -8.97
N VAL A 41 4.10 -15.72 -9.68
CA VAL A 41 3.87 -14.35 -9.17
C VAL A 41 2.56 -14.20 -8.40
N THR A 42 1.62 -15.15 -8.52
CA THR A 42 0.33 -15.07 -7.83
C THR A 42 0.47 -14.97 -6.31
N PRO A 43 1.35 -15.73 -5.62
CA PRO A 43 1.49 -15.63 -4.17
C PRO A 43 1.89 -14.22 -3.69
N SER A 44 2.82 -13.55 -4.37
CA SER A 44 3.23 -12.18 -3.99
C SER A 44 2.12 -11.15 -4.24
N LEU A 45 1.34 -11.34 -5.30
CA LEU A 45 0.18 -10.48 -5.59
C LEU A 45 -0.95 -10.69 -4.59
N ALA A 46 -1.23 -11.94 -4.20
CA ALA A 46 -2.21 -12.26 -3.17
C ALA A 46 -1.80 -11.69 -1.81
N GLU A 47 -0.51 -11.82 -1.44
CA GLU A 47 0.01 -11.21 -0.22
C GLU A 47 -0.13 -9.67 -0.25
N MET A 48 0.22 -9.02 -1.36
CA MET A 48 0.05 -7.57 -1.49
C MET A 48 -1.43 -7.16 -1.42
N GLY A 49 -2.34 -7.90 -2.07
CA GLY A 49 -3.78 -7.64 -2.00
C GLY A 49 -4.33 -7.73 -0.58
N HIS A 50 -3.85 -8.71 0.20
CA HIS A 50 -4.18 -8.82 1.62
C HIS A 50 -3.66 -7.64 2.43
N LEU A 51 -2.38 -7.28 2.27
CA LEU A 51 -1.78 -6.13 2.96
C LEU A 51 -2.53 -4.83 2.63
N ALA A 52 -2.87 -4.64 1.35
CA ALA A 52 -3.56 -3.46 0.85
C ALA A 52 -4.97 -3.30 1.45
N ALA A 53 -5.67 -4.40 1.73
CA ALA A 53 -6.99 -4.38 2.36
C ALA A 53 -6.95 -4.28 3.90
N ASN A 54 -5.78 -4.54 4.51
CA ASN A 54 -5.60 -4.62 5.95
C ASN A 54 -4.53 -3.62 6.43
N GLU A 55 -3.30 -4.06 6.72
CA GLU A 55 -2.36 -3.22 7.45
C GLU A 55 -2.00 -1.91 6.74
N LEU A 56 -1.89 -1.91 5.41
CA LEU A 56 -1.60 -0.69 4.66
C LEU A 56 -2.80 0.27 4.68
N TYR A 57 -4.02 -0.26 4.62
CA TYR A 57 -5.23 0.54 4.72
C TYR A 57 -5.39 1.15 6.11
N ASP A 58 -5.12 0.38 7.16
CA ASP A 58 -5.11 0.87 8.54
C ASP A 58 -4.05 1.96 8.74
N ASP A 59 -2.83 1.76 8.24
CA ASP A 59 -1.76 2.78 8.26
C ASP A 59 -2.19 4.05 7.51
N ALA A 60 -2.89 3.93 6.37
CA ALA A 60 -3.37 5.07 5.60
C ALA A 60 -4.46 5.85 6.34
N ILE A 61 -5.43 5.16 6.97
CA ILE A 61 -6.43 5.80 7.84
C ILE A 61 -5.76 6.51 9.01
N GLU A 62 -4.76 5.86 9.62
CA GLU A 62 -4.01 6.43 10.72
C GLU A 62 -3.27 7.71 10.29
N LEU A 63 -2.70 7.76 9.08
CA LEU A 63 -2.06 8.95 8.52
C LEU A 63 -3.03 10.11 8.27
N ASP A 64 -4.28 9.81 7.95
CA ASP A 64 -5.33 10.83 7.76
C ASP A 64 -5.79 11.47 9.09
N THR A 65 -5.30 10.97 10.23
CA THR A 65 -5.58 11.56 11.54
C THR A 65 -4.93 12.94 11.67
N ARG A 66 -5.73 13.92 12.11
CA ARG A 66 -5.29 15.30 12.35
C ARG A 66 -4.00 15.36 13.18
N GLY A 67 -2.99 16.06 12.67
CA GLY A 67 -1.72 16.27 13.34
C GLY A 67 -0.61 15.31 12.89
N LYS A 68 -0.91 14.32 12.05
CA LYS A 68 0.10 13.42 11.44
C LYS A 68 0.63 13.91 10.09
N GLU A 69 0.20 15.08 9.62
CA GLU A 69 0.72 15.68 8.39
C GLU A 69 2.24 15.95 8.52
N PRO A 70 3.03 15.75 7.44
CA PRO A 70 4.46 16.03 7.45
C PRO A 70 4.77 17.47 7.84
N ARG A 71 5.80 17.68 8.67
CA ARG A 71 6.21 19.01 9.14
C ARG A 71 7.65 19.32 8.78
N LEU A 72 7.87 20.52 8.25
CA LEU A 72 9.21 21.05 7.99
C LEU A 72 9.72 21.83 9.21
N VAL A 73 10.78 21.33 9.82
CA VAL A 73 11.50 21.97 10.92
C VAL A 73 12.75 22.63 10.35
N HIS A 74 12.67 23.95 10.15
CA HIS A 74 13.78 24.70 9.57
C HIS A 74 14.98 24.81 10.52
N PHE A 75 14.74 25.07 11.79
CA PHE A 75 15.78 25.31 12.78
C PHE A 75 15.59 24.42 14.00
N ASP A 76 16.69 23.98 14.60
CA ASP A 76 16.66 23.31 15.90
C ASP A 76 16.41 24.31 17.05
N ALA A 77 16.33 23.79 18.27
CA ALA A 77 16.08 24.59 19.48
C ALA A 77 17.21 25.59 19.83
N TRP A 78 18.35 25.53 19.14
CA TRP A 78 19.53 26.39 19.35
C TRP A 78 19.76 27.37 18.19
N GLY A 79 18.86 27.43 17.22
CA GLY A 79 18.94 28.33 16.07
C GLY A 79 19.83 27.81 14.92
N ASN A 80 20.28 26.56 14.96
CA ASN A 80 20.98 25.97 13.82
C ASN A 80 19.99 25.59 12.73
N ARG A 81 20.31 25.87 11.47
CA ARG A 81 19.51 25.42 10.33
C ARG A 81 19.64 23.89 10.15
N VAL A 82 18.52 23.17 10.13
CA VAL A 82 18.48 21.70 9.99
C VAL A 82 17.61 21.19 8.85
N ASP A 83 16.57 21.94 8.44
CA ASP A 83 15.64 21.56 7.37
C ASP A 83 15.13 20.11 7.43
N ARG A 84 14.81 19.66 8.65
CA ARG A 84 14.32 18.30 8.90
C ARG A 84 12.85 18.19 8.51
N ILE A 85 12.50 17.16 7.76
CA ILE A 85 11.10 16.77 7.54
C ILE A 85 10.76 15.70 8.58
N GLU A 86 9.76 15.99 9.40
CA GLU A 86 9.18 15.03 10.35
C GLU A 86 7.94 14.40 9.72
N THR A 87 7.93 13.08 9.60
CA THR A 87 6.80 12.29 9.10
C THR A 87 6.31 11.35 10.20
N ALA A 88 5.05 10.91 10.08
CA ALA A 88 4.52 9.90 10.97
C ALA A 88 5.22 8.53 10.74
N PRO A 89 5.32 7.66 11.75
CA PRO A 89 5.95 6.34 11.63
C PRO A 89 5.33 5.45 10.54
N GLU A 90 4.03 5.55 10.33
CA GLU A 90 3.25 4.80 9.33
C GLU A 90 3.75 5.09 7.91
N TRP A 91 4.13 6.34 7.63
CA TRP A 91 4.74 6.72 6.34
C TRP A 91 6.06 5.97 6.09
N SER A 92 6.91 5.86 7.11
CA SER A 92 8.16 5.11 7.02
C SER A 92 7.91 3.61 6.86
N ARG A 93 6.88 3.08 7.53
CA ARG A 93 6.46 1.67 7.39
C ARG A 93 5.98 1.36 5.98
N MET A 94 5.18 2.23 5.36
CA MET A 94 4.77 2.09 3.96
C MET A 94 5.97 1.96 3.02
N GLY A 95 7.02 2.75 3.25
CA GLY A 95 8.28 2.65 2.53
C GLY A 95 9.02 1.33 2.73
N ALA A 96 9.04 0.83 3.97
CA ALA A 96 9.63 -0.48 4.27
C ALA A 96 8.87 -1.61 3.57
N VAL A 97 7.54 -1.59 3.56
CA VAL A 97 6.71 -2.57 2.85
C VAL A 97 6.96 -2.52 1.34
N SER A 98 7.03 -1.31 0.75
CA SER A 98 7.35 -1.15 -0.67
C SER A 98 8.70 -1.78 -1.05
N ALA A 99 9.71 -1.60 -0.20
CA ALA A 99 11.03 -2.19 -0.38
C ALA A 99 11.01 -3.72 -0.19
N GLU A 100 10.40 -4.22 0.89
CA GLU A 100 10.33 -5.65 1.22
C GLU A 100 9.57 -6.44 0.15
N LYS A 101 8.44 -5.90 -0.32
CA LYS A 101 7.59 -6.56 -1.33
C LYS A 101 8.04 -6.31 -2.77
N GLY A 102 9.15 -5.61 -2.96
CA GLY A 102 9.75 -5.43 -4.28
C GLY A 102 8.93 -4.55 -5.23
N VAL A 103 8.08 -3.64 -4.73
CA VAL A 103 7.17 -2.81 -5.54
C VAL A 103 7.91 -2.06 -6.66
N VAL A 104 9.20 -1.74 -6.46
CA VAL A 104 10.09 -1.21 -7.50
C VAL A 104 11.07 -2.27 -8.02
N ALA A 105 11.70 -3.03 -7.11
CA ALA A 105 12.81 -3.94 -7.42
C ALA A 105 12.42 -5.03 -8.44
N THR A 106 11.20 -5.56 -8.36
CA THR A 106 10.72 -6.66 -9.21
C THR A 106 10.87 -6.39 -10.72
N ALA A 107 10.73 -5.13 -11.17
CA ALA A 107 10.93 -4.80 -12.59
C ALA A 107 12.39 -4.93 -13.05
N TYR A 108 13.35 -4.78 -12.14
CA TYR A 108 14.79 -4.74 -12.43
C TYR A 108 15.48 -6.09 -12.24
N GLU A 109 14.96 -6.94 -11.37
CA GLU A 109 15.46 -8.30 -11.17
C GLU A 109 15.32 -9.17 -12.42
N ARG A 110 14.30 -8.91 -13.25
CA ARG A 110 14.08 -9.56 -14.55
C ARG A 110 14.06 -11.10 -14.49
N ALA A 111 13.64 -11.68 -13.36
CA ALA A 111 13.50 -13.14 -13.18
C ALA A 111 12.62 -13.80 -14.26
N HIS A 112 11.65 -13.06 -14.81
CA HIS A 112 10.75 -13.52 -15.88
C HIS A 112 10.91 -12.70 -17.18
N GLY A 113 12.07 -12.08 -17.39
CA GLY A 113 12.34 -11.25 -18.56
C GLY A 113 11.35 -10.08 -18.68
N ALA A 114 10.65 -9.99 -19.82
CA ALA A 114 9.69 -8.92 -20.07
C ALA A 114 8.49 -8.93 -19.09
N TRP A 115 8.14 -10.10 -18.55
CA TRP A 115 7.00 -10.27 -17.66
C TRP A 115 7.24 -9.69 -16.26
N SER A 116 8.50 -9.50 -15.87
CA SER A 116 8.86 -8.84 -14.60
C SER A 116 8.30 -7.43 -14.50
N ARG A 117 8.13 -6.71 -15.62
CA ARG A 117 7.50 -5.38 -15.61
C ARG A 117 5.99 -5.45 -15.40
N VAL A 118 5.34 -6.51 -15.90
CA VAL A 118 3.90 -6.74 -15.67
C VAL A 118 3.66 -7.10 -14.21
N HIS A 119 4.47 -8.00 -13.64
CA HIS A 119 4.41 -8.34 -12.22
C HIS A 119 4.60 -7.09 -11.35
N GLN A 120 5.64 -6.30 -11.62
CA GLN A 120 5.90 -5.08 -10.85
C GLN A 120 4.74 -4.07 -10.93
N PHE A 121 4.12 -3.89 -12.10
CA PHE A 121 2.96 -3.02 -12.21
C PHE A 121 1.72 -3.55 -11.49
N ALA A 122 1.52 -4.87 -11.46
CA ALA A 122 0.44 -5.48 -10.68
C ALA A 122 0.65 -5.27 -9.17
N LEU A 123 1.90 -5.42 -8.68
CA LEU A 123 2.24 -5.06 -7.29
C LEU A 123 1.98 -3.59 -7.00
N ALA A 124 2.46 -2.68 -7.85
CA ALA A 124 2.26 -1.25 -7.68
C ALA A 124 0.77 -0.84 -7.74
N TYR A 125 -0.02 -1.51 -8.59
CA TYR A 125 -1.46 -1.28 -8.69
C TYR A 125 -2.20 -1.66 -7.40
N LEU A 126 -1.87 -2.82 -6.79
CA LEU A 126 -2.46 -3.23 -5.53
C LEU A 126 -1.97 -2.37 -4.35
N TYR A 127 -0.70 -1.95 -4.37
CA TYR A 127 -0.10 -1.14 -3.32
C TYR A 127 -0.61 0.31 -3.31
N ALA A 128 -0.71 0.95 -4.48
CA ALA A 128 -0.90 2.39 -4.59
C ALA A 128 -2.14 2.94 -3.84
N PRO A 129 -3.34 2.35 -3.93
CA PRO A 129 -4.54 2.88 -3.27
C PRO A 129 -4.43 2.96 -1.74
N SER A 130 -3.68 2.05 -1.12
CA SER A 130 -3.53 1.95 0.33
C SER A 130 -2.17 2.43 0.83
N SER A 131 -1.41 3.15 0.00
CA SER A 131 -0.04 3.61 0.33
C SER A 131 0.05 5.09 0.71
N ALA A 132 -1.08 5.78 0.89
CA ALA A 132 -1.13 7.23 1.14
C ALA A 132 -0.30 8.07 0.15
N LEU A 133 -0.19 7.63 -1.12
CA LEU A 133 0.65 8.23 -2.16
C LEU A 133 2.17 8.07 -1.97
N TYR A 134 2.62 7.09 -1.19
CA TYR A 134 4.03 6.72 -1.12
C TYR A 134 4.51 6.19 -2.49
N SER A 135 5.50 6.85 -3.09
CA SER A 135 6.04 6.54 -4.43
C SER A 135 7.54 6.66 -4.52
#